data_AF-A0A9P8VWL3-F1
#
_entry.id   AF-A0A9P8VWL3-F1
#
_cell.length_a   1.000
_cell.length_b   1.000
_cell.length_c   1.000
_cell.angle_alpha   90.00
_cell.angle_beta   90.00
_cell.angle_gamma   90.00
#
_symmetry.space_group_name_H-M   'P 1'
#
loop_
_entity.id
_entity.type
_entity.pdbx_description
1 polymer ?
#
loop_
_entity_poly.entity_id
_entity_poly.type
_entity_poly.pdbx_seq_one_letter_code
_entity_poly.pdbx_strand_id
1 'polypeptide(L)'
;LSPCYRIAARIPPELSQAQKEKLANINAQRAAVASDPGVEVLSLPHRRGAVLPSRHQRTALDLTGDETSRLIAVCRSVQATPTHVFHAAAAIVVRDMQVRPSQTKPARYINYILRNERASCVDPYNTAAHPAALYHSISGPSLIVDLPLHAAGAGPDDKARKHEFLSAMQTVRRFYHAVRQDKGHSALAPSMWAMGTPATPHSSERPMPVPGPKAHASVSISSTGQTDRVVAPRQGALRAQNPWVTGEELGNGLGLFLGTFEGEMCLSAAYNDAWHTREDVNGYLRRCKAVVFEGLGI
;
A
#
# COMPACT_ATOMS: atom_id res chain seq x y z
N LEU A 1 5.39 1.87 29.15
CA LEU A 1 4.55 1.57 27.97
C LEU A 1 4.12 2.90 27.34
N SER A 2 4.11 3.00 26.01
CA SER A 2 3.67 4.22 25.33
C SER A 2 2.14 4.36 25.43
N PRO A 3 1.60 5.59 25.56
CA PRO A 3 0.16 5.78 25.69
C PRO A 3 -0.57 5.56 24.36
N CYS A 4 -1.90 5.49 24.40
CA CYS A 4 -2.69 5.44 23.18
C CYS A 4 -2.47 6.71 22.33
N TYR A 5 -2.68 6.60 21.02
CA TYR A 5 -2.38 7.69 20.08
C TYR A 5 -3.10 9.01 20.43
N ARG A 6 -4.35 8.95 20.89
CA ARG A 6 -5.10 10.15 21.30
C ARG A 6 -4.37 10.95 22.38
N ILE A 7 -3.78 10.27 23.35
CA ILE A 7 -2.96 10.90 24.40
C ILE A 7 -1.61 11.33 23.84
N ALA A 8 -0.94 10.45 23.07
CA ALA A 8 0.39 10.70 22.51
C ALA A 8 0.42 11.92 21.58
N ALA A 9 -0.65 12.17 20.83
CA ALA A 9 -0.79 13.28 19.89
C ALA A 9 -1.69 14.43 20.41
N ARG A 10 -2.09 14.40 21.69
CA ARG A 10 -2.98 15.40 22.32
C ARG A 10 -4.24 15.69 21.48
N ILE A 11 -4.87 14.65 20.96
CA ILE A 11 -6.07 14.77 20.13
C ILE A 11 -7.28 15.00 21.06
N PRO A 12 -8.08 16.07 20.83
CA PRO A 12 -9.27 16.33 21.62
C PRO A 12 -10.29 15.16 21.48
N PRO A 13 -11.15 14.95 22.48
CA PRO A 13 -12.14 13.87 22.44
C PRO A 13 -13.19 14.08 21.32
N GLU A 14 -13.43 15.34 20.95
CA GLU A 14 -14.41 15.71 19.92
C GLU A 14 -13.73 16.39 18.74
N LEU A 15 -14.22 16.09 17.55
CA LEU A 15 -13.83 16.77 16.33
C LEU A 15 -14.49 18.15 16.26
N SER A 16 -13.72 19.16 15.84
CA SER A 16 -14.27 20.45 15.41
C SER A 16 -15.19 20.30 14.20
N GLN A 17 -16.01 21.31 13.93
CA GLN A 17 -16.92 21.31 12.79
C GLN A 17 -16.19 21.12 11.44
N ALA A 18 -15.08 21.84 11.23
CA ALA A 18 -14.25 21.68 10.03
C ALA A 18 -13.67 20.26 9.88
N GLN A 19 -13.31 19.61 10.99
CA GLN A 19 -12.83 18.23 10.98
C GLN A 19 -13.96 17.24 10.65
N LYS A 20 -15.18 17.47 11.14
CA LYS A 20 -16.36 16.65 10.80
C LYS A 20 -16.70 16.77 9.32
N GLU A 21 -16.71 17.98 8.77
CA GLU A 21 -16.94 18.24 7.34
C GLU A 21 -15.89 17.56 6.47
N LYS A 22 -14.60 17.67 6.86
CA LYS A 22 -13.52 16.98 6.16
C LYS A 22 -13.69 15.46 6.19
N LEU A 23 -14.07 14.89 7.32
CA LEU A 23 -14.34 13.45 7.44
C LEU A 23 -15.51 13.03 6.54
N ALA A 24 -16.57 13.83 6.48
CA ALA A 24 -17.71 13.61 5.58
C ALA A 24 -17.27 13.63 4.10
N ASN A 25 -16.44 14.59 3.71
CA ASN A 25 -15.90 14.68 2.35
C ASN A 25 -15.03 13.47 1.98
N ILE A 26 -14.20 12.99 2.91
CA ILE A 26 -13.41 11.76 2.72
C ILE A 26 -14.34 10.56 2.48
N ASN A 27 -15.39 10.42 3.29
CA ASN A 27 -16.34 9.32 3.15
C ASN A 27 -17.13 9.39 1.84
N ALA A 28 -17.58 10.58 1.45
CA ALA A 28 -18.26 10.81 0.18
C ALA A 28 -17.35 10.45 -1.01
N GLN A 29 -16.08 10.85 -0.97
CA GLN A 29 -15.13 10.50 -2.02
C GLN A 29 -14.88 8.99 -2.10
N ARG A 30 -14.71 8.30 -0.96
CA ARG A 30 -14.55 6.84 -0.94
C ARG A 30 -15.75 6.11 -1.54
N ALA A 31 -16.96 6.53 -1.15
CA ALA A 31 -18.20 5.93 -1.65
C ALA A 31 -18.35 6.14 -3.16
N ALA A 32 -18.19 7.37 -3.63
CA ALA A 32 -18.35 7.73 -5.05
C ALA A 32 -17.38 6.95 -5.96
N VAL A 33 -16.13 6.78 -5.52
CA VAL A 33 -15.09 6.09 -6.29
C VAL A 33 -15.36 4.59 -6.40
N ALA A 34 -15.90 3.97 -5.34
CA ALA A 34 -16.20 2.54 -5.31
C ALA A 34 -17.49 2.17 -6.06
N SER A 35 -18.40 3.11 -6.27
CA SER A 35 -19.71 2.89 -6.89
C SER A 35 -19.85 3.47 -8.29
N ASP A 36 -18.75 3.89 -8.93
CA ASP A 36 -18.76 4.46 -10.28
C ASP A 36 -19.09 3.38 -11.33
N PRO A 37 -20.28 3.39 -11.96
CA PRO A 37 -20.67 2.35 -12.90
C PRO A 37 -19.95 2.46 -14.26
N GLY A 38 -19.29 3.60 -14.54
CA GLY A 38 -18.59 3.84 -15.79
C GLY A 38 -17.18 3.26 -15.83
N VAL A 39 -16.70 2.68 -14.72
CA VAL A 39 -15.31 2.25 -14.58
C VAL A 39 -15.21 0.88 -13.91
N GLU A 40 -14.37 0.02 -14.46
CA GLU A 40 -14.12 -1.29 -13.87
C GLU A 40 -13.12 -1.22 -12.72
N VAL A 41 -13.53 -1.60 -11.51
CA VAL A 41 -12.63 -1.67 -10.36
C VAL A 41 -11.72 -2.89 -10.48
N LEU A 42 -10.43 -2.61 -10.60
CA LEU A 42 -9.39 -3.63 -10.70
C LEU A 42 -9.30 -4.47 -9.42
N SER A 43 -9.16 -5.79 -9.59
CA SER A 43 -9.07 -6.76 -8.50
C SER A 43 -7.91 -7.69 -8.76
N LEU A 44 -7.07 -7.95 -7.75
CA LEU A 44 -6.03 -8.96 -7.87
C LEU A 44 -6.67 -10.35 -8.10
N PRO A 45 -6.33 -11.05 -9.18
CA PRO A 45 -6.78 -12.42 -9.36
C PRO A 45 -6.26 -13.31 -8.24
N HIS A 46 -7.12 -14.19 -7.75
CA HIS A 46 -6.80 -15.12 -6.67
C HIS A 46 -7.49 -16.46 -6.91
N ARG A 47 -6.97 -17.51 -6.26
CA ARG A 47 -7.51 -18.86 -6.38
C ARG A 47 -8.91 -18.94 -5.76
N ARG A 48 -9.81 -19.65 -6.44
CA ARG A 48 -11.18 -19.88 -5.97
C ARG A 48 -11.25 -21.15 -5.14
N GLY A 49 -12.25 -21.24 -4.27
CA GLY A 49 -12.58 -22.44 -3.50
C GLY A 49 -12.45 -22.25 -2.00
N ALA A 50 -11.35 -21.65 -1.52
CA ALA A 50 -11.19 -21.34 -0.11
C ALA A 50 -12.09 -20.16 0.31
N VAL A 51 -12.91 -20.38 1.33
CA VAL A 51 -13.79 -19.37 1.93
C VAL A 51 -13.26 -18.79 3.24
N LEU A 52 -12.24 -19.42 3.83
CA LEU A 52 -11.57 -18.99 5.05
C LEU A 52 -10.07 -18.77 4.79
N PRO A 53 -9.44 -17.84 5.53
CA PRO A 53 -7.99 -17.71 5.49
C PRO A 53 -7.31 -18.97 6.02
N SER A 54 -6.16 -19.27 5.42
CA SER A 54 -5.20 -20.24 5.91
C SER A 54 -4.00 -19.46 6.48
N ARG A 55 -2.76 -19.85 6.19
CA ARG A 55 -1.57 -19.27 6.80
C ARG A 55 -1.15 -18.01 6.06
N HIS A 56 -0.82 -17.00 6.85
CA HIS A 56 -0.03 -15.89 6.37
C HIS A 56 1.33 -16.38 5.87
N GLN A 57 1.74 -15.86 4.73
CA GLN A 57 3.01 -16.14 4.09
C GLN A 57 3.67 -14.82 3.67
N ARG A 58 4.99 -14.88 3.51
CA ARG A 58 5.79 -13.78 2.98
C ARG A 58 6.79 -14.30 1.95
N THR A 59 7.00 -13.52 0.89
CA THR A 59 8.12 -13.69 -0.04
C THR A 59 8.74 -12.33 -0.37
N ALA A 60 9.96 -12.32 -0.90
CA ALA A 60 10.72 -11.10 -1.18
C ALA A 60 11.46 -11.19 -2.52
N LEU A 61 11.64 -10.03 -3.13
CA LEU A 61 12.49 -9.79 -4.29
C LEU A 61 13.51 -8.72 -3.92
N ASP A 62 14.76 -9.13 -3.81
CA ASP A 62 15.88 -8.23 -3.57
C ASP A 62 16.39 -7.68 -4.90
N LEU A 63 16.72 -6.39 -4.91
CA LEU A 63 17.46 -5.72 -5.97
C LEU A 63 18.93 -5.70 -5.57
N THR A 64 19.82 -5.92 -6.52
CA THR A 64 21.26 -5.79 -6.26
C THR A 64 21.61 -4.34 -5.87
N GLY A 65 22.78 -4.13 -5.25
CA GLY A 65 23.28 -2.78 -4.96
C GLY A 65 23.35 -1.89 -6.22
N ASP A 66 23.73 -2.45 -7.37
CA ASP A 66 23.79 -1.73 -8.65
C ASP A 66 22.40 -1.36 -9.15
N GLU A 67 21.46 -2.31 -9.14
CA GLU A 67 20.06 -2.07 -9.51
C GLU A 67 19.42 -1.00 -8.62
N THR A 68 19.65 -1.09 -7.31
CA THR A 68 19.16 -0.14 -6.33
C THR A 68 19.73 1.26 -6.58
N SER A 69 21.03 1.36 -6.84
CA SER A 69 21.70 2.63 -7.13
C SER A 69 21.19 3.29 -8.41
N ARG A 70 21.06 2.51 -9.50
CA ARG A 70 20.49 3.01 -10.77
C ARG A 70 19.04 3.48 -10.59
N LEU A 71 18.22 2.68 -9.90
CA LEU A 71 16.83 3.04 -9.63
C LEU A 71 16.72 4.34 -8.83
N ILE A 72 17.50 4.48 -7.75
CA ILE A 72 17.50 5.70 -6.94
C ILE A 72 17.92 6.91 -7.79
N ALA A 73 18.95 6.78 -8.62
CA ALA A 73 19.42 7.86 -9.49
C ALA A 73 18.33 8.33 -10.48
N VAL A 74 17.66 7.39 -11.16
CA VAL A 74 16.59 7.73 -12.11
C VAL A 74 15.34 8.25 -11.39
N CYS A 75 14.97 7.70 -10.23
CA CYS A 75 13.89 8.25 -9.42
C CYS A 75 14.13 9.73 -9.08
N ARG A 76 15.38 10.11 -8.73
CA ARG A 76 15.72 11.52 -8.46
C ARG A 76 15.53 12.40 -9.70
N SER A 77 15.94 11.95 -10.89
CA SER A 77 15.83 12.75 -12.12
C SER A 77 14.38 13.01 -12.53
N VAL A 78 13.47 12.07 -12.26
CA VAL A 78 12.02 12.23 -12.49
C VAL A 78 11.26 12.77 -11.27
N GLN A 79 11.98 13.23 -10.25
CA GLN A 79 11.44 13.75 -8.98
C GLN A 79 10.45 12.80 -8.29
N ALA A 80 10.71 11.49 -8.35
CA ALA A 80 9.94 10.44 -7.71
C ALA A 80 10.75 9.75 -6.61
N THR A 81 10.07 8.90 -5.83
CA THR A 81 10.72 7.98 -4.89
C THR A 81 10.54 6.55 -5.38
N PRO A 82 11.36 5.59 -4.93
CA PRO A 82 11.12 4.17 -5.19
C PRO A 82 9.70 3.72 -4.82
N THR A 83 9.15 4.23 -3.73
CA THR A 83 7.75 3.94 -3.34
C THR A 83 6.75 4.42 -4.39
N HIS A 84 6.92 5.62 -4.97
CA HIS A 84 6.01 6.11 -6.01
C HIS A 84 6.02 5.20 -7.24
N VAL A 85 7.21 4.81 -7.71
CA VAL A 85 7.33 4.01 -8.94
C VAL A 85 6.83 2.58 -8.74
N PHE A 86 7.11 1.95 -7.59
CA PHE A 86 6.59 0.61 -7.30
C PHE A 86 5.09 0.58 -7.02
N HIS A 87 4.51 1.63 -6.43
CA HIS A 87 3.05 1.71 -6.28
C HIS A 87 2.36 1.90 -7.64
N ALA A 88 2.92 2.71 -8.53
CA ALA A 88 2.41 2.84 -9.90
C ALA A 88 2.51 1.52 -10.67
N ALA A 89 3.63 0.81 -10.53
CA ALA A 89 3.80 -0.51 -11.10
C ALA A 89 2.78 -1.52 -10.54
N ALA A 90 2.48 -1.48 -9.23
CA ALA A 90 1.48 -2.34 -8.63
C ALA A 90 0.09 -2.18 -9.29
N ALA A 91 -0.33 -0.93 -9.55
CA ALA A 91 -1.58 -0.64 -10.26
C ALA A 91 -1.58 -1.21 -11.69
N ILE A 92 -0.49 -0.99 -12.43
CA ILE A 92 -0.34 -1.45 -13.82
C ILE A 92 -0.33 -2.98 -13.90
N VAL A 93 0.41 -3.65 -13.01
CA VAL A 93 0.50 -5.11 -12.98
C VAL A 93 -0.87 -5.72 -12.64
N VAL A 94 -1.62 -5.16 -11.68
CA VAL A 94 -2.99 -5.63 -11.42
C VAL A 94 -3.86 -5.46 -12.65
N ARG A 95 -3.77 -4.34 -13.38
CA ARG A 95 -4.48 -4.15 -14.67
C ARG A 95 -4.11 -5.23 -15.68
N ASP A 96 -2.83 -5.50 -15.87
CA ASP A 96 -2.37 -6.49 -16.86
C ASP A 96 -2.75 -7.93 -16.53
N MET A 97 -3.07 -8.21 -15.26
CA MET A 97 -3.54 -9.52 -14.81
C MET A 97 -5.04 -9.73 -15.00
N GLN A 98 -5.78 -8.70 -15.38
CA GLN A 98 -7.20 -8.86 -15.70
C GLN A 98 -7.39 -9.67 -16.99
N VAL A 99 -8.56 -10.29 -17.10
CA VAL A 99 -9.01 -10.86 -18.37
C VAL A 99 -9.17 -9.71 -19.36
N ARG A 100 -8.49 -9.80 -20.52
CA ARG A 100 -8.58 -8.75 -21.53
C ARG A 100 -9.97 -8.73 -22.17
N PRO A 101 -10.64 -7.58 -22.21
CA PRO A 101 -11.94 -7.43 -22.86
C PRO A 101 -11.83 -7.45 -24.39
N SER A 102 -12.97 -7.49 -25.06
CA SER A 102 -13.06 -7.32 -26.53
C SER A 102 -12.81 -5.88 -26.98
N GLN A 103 -13.11 -4.90 -26.13
CA GLN A 103 -12.89 -3.47 -26.38
C GLN A 103 -12.21 -2.83 -25.18
N THR A 104 -11.30 -1.88 -25.45
CA THR A 104 -10.63 -1.14 -24.39
C THR A 104 -11.64 -0.35 -23.59
N LYS A 105 -11.60 -0.47 -22.26
CA LYS A 105 -12.51 0.23 -21.35
C LYS A 105 -11.77 0.88 -20.18
N PRO A 106 -12.35 1.89 -19.52
CA PRO A 106 -11.78 2.47 -18.31
C PRO A 106 -11.74 1.45 -17.19
N ALA A 107 -10.59 1.33 -16.54
CA ALA A 107 -10.42 0.57 -15.32
C ALA A 107 -9.73 1.42 -14.25
N ARG A 108 -9.95 1.06 -12.99
CA ARG A 108 -9.51 1.85 -11.84
C ARG A 108 -8.89 0.99 -10.78
N TYR A 109 -7.67 1.33 -10.43
CA TYR A 109 -7.03 0.85 -9.22
C TYR A 109 -7.38 1.78 -8.07
N ILE A 110 -7.96 1.23 -7.01
CA ILE A 110 -8.34 1.95 -5.79
C ILE A 110 -7.47 1.45 -4.64
N ASN A 111 -6.85 2.36 -3.90
CA ASN A 111 -6.12 2.00 -2.69
C ASN A 111 -6.13 3.12 -1.65
N TYR A 112 -5.35 2.93 -0.59
CA TYR A 112 -4.97 3.93 0.39
C TYR A 112 -3.47 3.79 0.66
N ILE A 113 -2.89 4.76 1.38
CA ILE A 113 -1.50 4.63 1.87
C ILE A 113 -1.48 4.66 3.38
N LEU A 114 -0.53 3.94 3.97
CA LEU A 114 -0.25 4.01 5.39
C LEU A 114 0.52 5.29 5.70
N ARG A 115 0.15 5.94 6.80
CA ARG A 115 0.82 7.12 7.33
C ARG A 115 1.44 6.77 8.67
N ASN A 116 2.72 7.12 8.83
CA ASN A 116 3.35 7.13 10.14
C ASN A 116 2.94 8.41 10.88
N GLU A 117 2.17 8.25 11.94
CA GLU A 117 1.66 9.36 12.75
C GLU A 117 2.58 9.72 13.92
N ARG A 118 3.73 9.06 14.07
CA ARG A 118 4.66 9.33 15.17
C ARG A 118 5.13 10.79 15.20
N ALA A 119 5.31 11.42 14.04
CA ALA A 119 5.68 12.84 13.95
C ALA A 119 4.57 13.80 14.44
N SER A 120 3.32 13.33 14.51
CA SER A 120 2.18 14.06 15.05
C SER A 120 2.10 13.97 16.59
N CYS A 121 2.87 13.08 17.21
CA CYS A 121 2.91 12.94 18.66
C CYS A 121 3.73 14.05 19.33
N VAL A 122 3.42 14.37 20.58
CA VAL A 122 4.24 15.26 21.41
C VAL A 122 5.42 14.50 22.01
N ASP A 123 6.46 15.25 22.39
CA ASP A 123 7.58 14.71 23.17
C ASP A 123 7.07 14.05 24.47
N PRO A 124 7.61 12.88 24.88
CA PRO A 124 8.68 12.09 24.25
C PRO A 124 8.19 11.04 23.23
N TYR A 125 6.89 10.97 22.95
CA TYR A 125 6.25 9.89 22.21
C TYR A 125 6.52 9.90 20.70
N ASN A 126 7.09 11.00 20.18
CA ASN A 126 7.57 11.11 18.81
C ASN A 126 9.01 10.60 18.61
N THR A 127 9.68 10.12 19.66
CA THR A 127 11.10 9.72 19.64
C THR A 127 11.32 8.22 19.77
N ALA A 128 12.58 7.78 19.62
CA ALA A 128 13.01 6.42 19.87
C ALA A 128 12.96 6.00 21.36
N ALA A 129 12.70 6.92 22.30
CA ALA A 129 12.48 6.58 23.71
C ALA A 129 11.18 5.77 23.92
N HIS A 130 10.27 5.80 22.94
CA HIS A 130 9.01 5.07 22.92
C HIS A 130 8.91 4.09 21.72
N PRO A 131 9.85 3.14 21.58
CA PRO A 131 10.05 2.40 20.33
C PRO A 131 8.93 1.39 20.04
N ALA A 132 8.26 0.89 21.09
CA ALA A 132 7.21 -0.13 21.00
C ALA A 132 5.80 0.43 20.65
N ALA A 133 5.68 1.73 20.35
CA ALA A 133 4.40 2.34 20.00
C ALA A 133 4.15 2.33 18.49
N LEU A 134 3.04 1.70 18.09
CA LEU A 134 2.56 1.71 16.71
C LEU A 134 1.55 2.86 16.54
N TYR A 135 2.00 3.96 15.92
CA TYR A 135 1.15 5.08 15.56
C TYR A 135 1.06 5.17 14.04
N HIS A 136 0.10 4.44 13.46
CA HIS A 136 -0.13 4.42 12.02
C HIS A 136 -1.61 4.64 11.68
N SER A 137 -1.85 5.46 10.67
CA SER A 137 -3.18 5.68 10.12
C SER A 137 -3.21 5.39 8.62
N ILE A 138 -4.37 5.55 7.99
CA ILE A 138 -4.55 5.48 6.54
C ILE A 138 -4.67 6.89 5.95
N SER A 139 -4.53 7.05 4.64
CA SER A 139 -4.52 8.35 3.94
C SER A 139 -5.76 9.23 4.10
N GLY A 140 -6.90 8.69 4.53
CA GLY A 140 -8.19 9.38 4.41
C GLY A 140 -8.77 9.12 3.02
N PRO A 141 -8.66 10.01 2.04
CA PRO A 141 -9.14 9.74 0.68
C PRO A 141 -8.53 8.48 0.08
N SER A 142 -9.26 7.87 -0.87
CA SER A 142 -8.73 6.79 -1.69
C SER A 142 -7.73 7.33 -2.72
N LEU A 143 -6.61 6.65 -2.89
CA LEU A 143 -5.77 6.74 -4.08
C LEU A 143 -6.55 6.16 -5.26
N ILE A 144 -6.58 6.91 -6.35
CA ILE A 144 -7.22 6.51 -7.61
C ILE A 144 -6.15 6.52 -8.69
N VAL A 145 -5.98 5.41 -9.39
CA VAL A 145 -5.17 5.33 -10.61
C VAL A 145 -6.05 4.75 -11.71
N ASP A 146 -6.52 5.62 -12.59
CA ASP A 146 -7.30 5.24 -13.77
C ASP A 146 -6.38 4.81 -14.90
N LEU A 147 -6.68 3.64 -15.47
CA LEU A 147 -5.88 2.97 -16.48
C LEU A 147 -6.79 2.44 -17.59
N PRO A 148 -6.35 2.45 -18.86
CA PRO A 148 -7.06 1.75 -19.91
C PRO A 148 -6.89 0.23 -19.74
N LEU A 149 -7.99 -0.51 -19.61
CA LEU A 149 -7.97 -1.96 -19.70
C LEU A 149 -8.00 -2.37 -21.17
N HIS A 150 -6.82 -2.64 -21.72
CA HIS A 150 -6.60 -2.86 -23.16
C HIS A 150 -7.30 -4.12 -23.69
N ALA A 151 -7.90 -4.00 -24.87
CA ALA A 151 -8.52 -5.12 -25.57
C ALA A 151 -7.51 -6.25 -25.92
N ALA A 152 -8.03 -7.46 -26.13
CA ALA A 152 -7.24 -8.56 -26.66
C ALA A 152 -6.64 -8.19 -28.04
N GLY A 153 -5.33 -8.41 -28.22
CA GLY A 153 -4.62 -8.08 -29.47
C GLY A 153 -4.24 -6.61 -29.68
N ALA A 154 -4.75 -5.68 -28.87
CA ALA A 154 -4.48 -4.24 -28.99
C ALA A 154 -3.68 -3.71 -27.78
N GLY A 155 -2.48 -4.24 -27.56
CA GLY A 155 -1.58 -3.77 -26.51
C GLY A 155 -0.93 -2.42 -26.87
N PRO A 156 -0.61 -1.56 -25.88
CA PRO A 156 0.16 -0.35 -26.13
C PRO A 156 1.56 -0.73 -26.61
N ASP A 157 2.10 0.05 -27.55
CA ASP A 157 3.53 -0.01 -27.87
C ASP A 157 4.39 0.47 -26.69
N ASP A 158 5.70 0.29 -26.78
CA ASP A 158 6.64 0.62 -25.69
C ASP A 158 6.58 2.10 -25.30
N LYS A 159 6.34 3.00 -26.25
CA LYS A 159 6.27 4.44 -26.00
C LYS A 159 4.99 4.80 -25.26
N ALA A 160 3.85 4.26 -25.69
CA ALA A 160 2.57 4.40 -25.02
C ALA A 160 2.60 3.78 -23.62
N ARG A 161 3.26 2.62 -23.48
CA ARG A 161 3.43 1.93 -22.20
C ARG A 161 4.26 2.75 -21.21
N LYS A 162 5.37 3.32 -21.67
CA LYS A 162 6.20 4.23 -20.87
C LYS A 162 5.42 5.48 -20.46
N HIS A 163 4.64 6.07 -21.37
CA HIS A 163 3.80 7.22 -21.06
C HIS A 163 2.74 6.89 -20.00
N GLU A 164 2.07 5.74 -20.13
CA GLU A 164 1.10 5.24 -19.16
C GLU A 164 1.73 5.08 -17.77
N PHE A 165 2.91 4.47 -17.68
CA PHE A 165 3.67 4.31 -16.44
C PHE A 165 4.00 5.66 -15.78
N LEU A 166 4.54 6.61 -16.55
CA LEU A 166 4.89 7.92 -16.02
C LEU A 166 3.66 8.70 -15.54
N SER A 167 2.52 8.57 -16.24
CA SER A 167 1.25 9.16 -15.83
C SER A 167 0.74 8.57 -14.51
N ALA A 168 0.73 7.24 -14.39
CA ALA A 168 0.35 6.56 -13.15
C ALA A 168 1.27 6.97 -11.98
N MET A 169 2.58 7.03 -12.22
CA MET A 169 3.58 7.48 -11.24
C MET A 169 3.32 8.92 -10.78
N GLN A 170 3.00 9.85 -11.69
CA GLN A 170 2.68 11.22 -11.33
C GLN A 170 1.41 11.31 -10.48
N THR A 171 0.38 10.51 -10.79
CA THR A 171 -0.85 10.44 -10.01
C THR A 171 -0.58 9.94 -8.59
N VAL A 172 0.16 8.83 -8.45
CA VAL A 172 0.61 8.33 -7.15
C VAL A 172 1.42 9.39 -6.40
N ARG A 173 2.43 9.99 -7.04
CA ARG A 173 3.28 11.02 -6.41
C ARG A 173 2.46 12.19 -5.88
N ARG A 174 1.53 12.73 -6.68
CA ARG A 174 0.65 13.84 -6.26
C ARG A 174 -0.18 13.45 -5.03
N PHE A 175 -0.73 12.23 -5.03
CA PHE A 175 -1.49 11.72 -3.89
C PHE A 175 -0.63 11.62 -2.62
N TYR A 176 0.57 11.03 -2.69
CA TYR A 176 1.49 10.95 -1.55
C TYR A 176 1.86 12.34 -1.00
N HIS A 177 2.10 13.31 -1.87
CA HIS A 177 2.39 14.68 -1.45
C HIS A 177 1.19 15.34 -0.77
N ALA A 178 -0.02 15.21 -1.34
CA ALA A 178 -1.24 15.75 -0.76
C ALA A 178 -1.48 15.17 0.64
N VAL A 179 -1.34 13.85 0.80
CA VAL A 179 -1.47 13.18 2.10
C VAL A 179 -0.42 13.67 3.09
N ARG A 180 0.85 13.78 2.68
CA ARG A 180 1.95 14.27 3.54
C ARG A 180 1.75 15.71 3.99
N GLN A 181 1.18 16.56 3.13
CA GLN A 181 0.94 17.97 3.42
C GLN A 181 -0.32 18.21 4.26
N ASP A 182 -1.15 17.18 4.43
CA ASP A 182 -2.35 17.26 5.26
C ASP A 182 -2.02 17.25 6.76
N LYS A 183 -1.86 18.46 7.30
CA LYS A 183 -1.63 18.73 8.73
C LYS A 183 -2.85 18.45 9.62
N GLY A 184 -4.06 18.47 9.05
CA GLY A 184 -5.31 18.27 9.81
C GLY A 184 -5.66 16.79 10.00
N HIS A 185 -4.96 15.89 9.31
CA HIS A 185 -5.24 14.46 9.31
C HIS A 185 -5.06 13.77 10.64
N SER A 186 -4.02 14.15 11.40
CA SER A 186 -3.63 13.48 12.64
C SER A 186 -4.79 13.39 13.64
N ALA A 187 -5.59 14.45 13.73
CA ALA A 187 -6.78 14.52 14.57
C ALA A 187 -7.93 13.62 14.09
N LEU A 188 -8.00 13.29 12.81
CA LEU A 188 -9.04 12.43 12.22
C LEU A 188 -8.73 10.94 12.38
N ALA A 189 -7.47 10.57 12.61
CA ALA A 189 -7.04 9.17 12.62
C ALA A 189 -7.86 8.27 13.58
N PRO A 190 -8.18 8.68 14.83
CA PRO A 190 -9.03 7.88 15.71
C PRO A 190 -10.41 7.59 15.11
N SER A 191 -11.06 8.59 14.50
CA SER A 191 -12.36 8.41 13.84
C SER A 191 -12.26 7.50 12.62
N MET A 192 -11.18 7.59 11.85
CA MET A 192 -10.95 6.68 10.72
C MET A 192 -10.72 5.23 11.15
N TRP A 193 -10.02 4.98 12.26
CA TRP A 193 -9.89 3.64 12.83
C TRP A 193 -11.23 3.09 13.29
N ALA A 194 -12.02 3.91 13.99
CA ALA A 194 -13.35 3.54 14.44
C ALA A 194 -14.28 3.16 13.27
N MET A 195 -14.26 3.93 12.18
CA MET A 195 -15.05 3.59 10.97
C MET A 195 -14.57 2.31 10.28
N GLY A 196 -13.28 1.99 10.36
CA GLY A 196 -12.69 0.81 9.72
C GLY A 196 -12.75 -0.46 10.57
N THR A 197 -13.08 -0.35 11.85
CA THR A 197 -13.17 -1.47 12.79
C THR A 197 -14.62 -1.94 12.85
N PRO A 198 -14.95 -3.14 12.33
CA PRO A 198 -16.29 -3.68 12.42
C PRO A 198 -16.71 -3.88 13.88
N ALA A 199 -18.00 -3.74 14.16
CA ALA A 199 -18.53 -4.18 15.44
C ALA A 199 -18.32 -5.70 15.57
N THR A 200 -17.83 -6.15 16.73
CA THR A 200 -17.73 -7.57 17.02
C THR A 200 -19.14 -8.18 17.01
N PRO A 201 -19.39 -9.30 16.31
CA PRO A 201 -20.70 -9.93 16.29
C PRO A 201 -21.17 -10.24 17.73
N HIS A 202 -22.41 -9.90 18.07
CA HIS A 202 -23.00 -10.23 19.37
C HIS A 202 -23.42 -11.71 19.50
N SER A 203 -23.03 -12.57 18.55
CA SER A 203 -23.45 -13.96 18.50
C SER A 203 -22.81 -14.78 19.63
N SER A 204 -23.63 -15.57 20.32
CA SER A 204 -23.17 -16.62 21.23
C SER A 204 -22.71 -17.89 20.49
N GLU A 205 -22.99 -17.99 19.18
CA GLU A 205 -22.60 -19.13 18.36
C GLU A 205 -21.08 -19.12 18.12
N ARG A 206 -20.46 -20.28 18.36
CA ARG A 206 -19.04 -20.51 18.10
C ARG A 206 -18.87 -21.61 17.04
N PRO A 207 -17.91 -21.45 16.11
CA PRO A 207 -16.99 -20.32 15.97
C PRO A 207 -17.69 -19.07 15.43
N MET A 208 -17.16 -17.88 15.78
CA MET A 208 -17.67 -16.62 15.24
C MET A 208 -17.54 -16.60 13.71
N PRO A 209 -18.47 -15.97 12.98
CA PRO A 209 -18.41 -15.89 11.54
C PRO A 209 -17.15 -15.11 11.10
N VAL A 210 -16.39 -15.69 10.18
CA VAL A 210 -15.23 -15.05 9.55
C VAL A 210 -15.67 -14.48 8.20
N PRO A 211 -15.37 -13.20 7.89
CA PRO A 211 -15.67 -12.64 6.58
C PRO A 211 -15.00 -13.44 5.46
N GLY A 212 -15.75 -13.68 4.38
CA GLY A 212 -15.21 -14.32 3.19
C GLY A 212 -14.21 -13.42 2.43
N PRO A 213 -13.59 -13.94 1.35
CA PRO A 213 -12.67 -13.17 0.52
C PRO A 213 -13.33 -11.93 -0.07
N LYS A 214 -12.57 -10.85 -0.25
CA LYS A 214 -13.07 -9.60 -0.83
C LYS A 214 -13.37 -9.80 -2.32
N ALA A 215 -14.48 -9.23 -2.79
CA ALA A 215 -14.81 -9.20 -4.22
C ALA A 215 -13.72 -8.49 -5.05
N HIS A 216 -13.20 -7.37 -4.53
CA HIS A 216 -12.09 -6.62 -5.11
C HIS A 216 -10.86 -6.76 -4.21
N ALA A 217 -10.01 -7.73 -4.51
CA ALA A 217 -8.77 -7.97 -3.78
C ALA A 217 -7.78 -6.84 -4.08
N SER A 218 -7.30 -6.16 -3.04
CA SER A 218 -6.39 -5.02 -3.15
C SER A 218 -4.93 -5.44 -3.07
N VAL A 219 -4.04 -4.70 -3.73
CA VAL A 219 -2.60 -4.78 -3.51
C VAL A 219 -2.10 -3.47 -2.95
N SER A 220 -1.89 -3.35 -1.63
CA SER A 220 -1.41 -2.11 -0.99
C SER A 220 0.10 -2.13 -0.81
N ILE A 221 0.72 -0.96 -0.68
CA ILE A 221 2.16 -0.84 -0.43
C ILE A 221 2.44 -0.02 0.82
N SER A 222 3.28 -0.58 1.68
CA SER A 222 3.88 0.07 2.83
C SER A 222 5.34 0.35 2.55
N SER A 223 5.80 1.57 2.85
CA SER A 223 7.21 1.93 2.71
C SER A 223 7.84 1.97 4.10
N THR A 224 8.87 1.15 4.32
CA THR A 224 9.71 1.22 5.52
C THR A 224 10.88 2.18 5.34
N GLY A 225 11.10 2.68 4.12
CA GLY A 225 12.17 3.62 3.80
C GLY A 225 13.56 3.02 4.00
N GLN A 226 14.47 3.80 4.56
CA GLN A 226 15.81 3.36 4.94
C GLN A 226 15.75 2.68 6.30
N THR A 227 15.71 1.36 6.30
CA THR A 227 15.58 0.54 7.51
C THR A 227 16.80 0.70 8.42
N ASP A 228 17.97 1.04 7.87
CA ASP A 228 19.20 1.33 8.63
C ASP A 228 19.04 2.45 9.66
N ARG A 229 18.07 3.36 9.46
CA ARG A 229 17.75 4.45 10.41
C ARG A 229 17.00 3.97 11.65
N VAL A 230 16.47 2.75 11.61
CA VAL A 230 15.69 2.15 12.70
C VAL A 230 16.42 0.95 13.29
N VAL A 231 17.02 0.11 12.44
CA VAL A 231 17.80 -1.05 12.83
C VAL A 231 19.22 -0.85 12.35
N ALA A 232 20.15 -0.62 13.29
CA ALA A 232 21.56 -0.49 12.95
C ALA A 232 22.09 -1.82 12.38
N PRO A 233 22.85 -1.82 11.27
CA PRO A 233 23.41 -3.06 10.71
C PRO A 233 24.33 -3.82 11.66
N ARG A 234 25.01 -3.09 12.56
CA ARG A 234 25.88 -3.65 13.59
C ARG A 234 25.66 -2.95 14.92
N GLN A 235 25.63 -3.73 15.99
CA GLN A 235 25.60 -3.24 17.36
C GLN A 235 26.48 -4.13 18.24
N GLY A 236 27.69 -3.64 18.57
CA GLY A 236 28.70 -4.44 19.25
C GLY A 236 29.07 -5.68 18.43
N ALA A 237 28.92 -6.86 19.02
CA ALA A 237 29.18 -8.15 18.37
C ALA A 237 28.00 -8.64 17.49
N LEU A 238 26.84 -7.98 17.54
CA LEU A 238 25.67 -8.40 16.78
C LEU A 238 25.63 -7.74 15.41
N ARG A 239 25.32 -8.52 14.37
CA ARG A 239 25.01 -8.03 13.02
C ARG A 239 23.55 -8.34 12.69
N ALA A 240 22.78 -7.31 12.36
CA ALA A 240 21.44 -7.48 11.81
C ALA A 240 21.54 -7.90 10.35
N GLN A 241 20.72 -8.86 9.93
CA GLN A 241 20.64 -9.31 8.55
C GLN A 241 19.17 -9.35 8.13
N ASN A 242 18.88 -8.81 6.95
CA ASN A 242 17.54 -8.79 6.34
C ASN A 242 16.41 -8.39 7.32
N PRO A 243 16.45 -7.19 7.94
CA PRO A 243 15.37 -6.74 8.79
C PRO A 243 14.10 -6.49 7.95
N TRP A 244 12.99 -7.09 8.37
CA TRP A 244 11.69 -6.92 7.74
C TRP A 244 10.58 -6.78 8.78
N VAL A 245 9.46 -6.22 8.32
CA VAL A 245 8.20 -6.16 9.07
C VAL A 245 7.09 -6.54 8.12
N THR A 246 6.07 -7.20 8.64
CA THR A 246 4.83 -7.48 7.91
C THR A 246 3.65 -7.35 8.85
N GLY A 247 2.51 -6.94 8.30
CA GLY A 247 1.22 -7.21 8.93
C GLY A 247 0.79 -8.63 8.58
N GLU A 248 0.01 -9.26 9.46
CA GLU A 248 -0.64 -10.51 9.13
C GLU A 248 -1.70 -10.27 8.03
N GLU A 249 -1.60 -11.01 6.93
CA GLU A 249 -2.51 -10.91 5.81
C GLU A 249 -3.57 -12.01 5.90
N LEU A 250 -4.78 -11.61 6.27
CA LEU A 250 -5.94 -12.48 6.44
C LEU A 250 -6.90 -12.41 5.24
N GLY A 251 -6.62 -11.53 4.26
CA GLY A 251 -7.43 -11.39 3.05
C GLY A 251 -6.82 -12.09 1.83
N ASN A 252 -7.57 -12.02 0.73
CA ASN A 252 -7.15 -12.47 -0.60
C ASN A 252 -6.34 -11.41 -1.38
N GLY A 253 -5.93 -10.32 -0.74
CA GLY A 253 -5.07 -9.28 -1.32
C GLY A 253 -3.58 -9.56 -1.13
N LEU A 254 -2.76 -8.56 -1.44
CA LEU A 254 -1.32 -8.54 -1.11
C LEU A 254 -0.98 -7.28 -0.34
N GLY A 255 -0.22 -7.45 0.75
CA GLY A 255 0.47 -6.36 1.42
C GLY A 255 1.90 -6.27 0.93
N LEU A 256 2.22 -5.27 0.10
CA LEU A 256 3.59 -5.02 -0.35
C LEU A 256 4.37 -4.21 0.69
N PHE A 257 5.64 -4.52 0.86
CA PHE A 257 6.56 -3.80 1.73
C PHE A 257 7.82 -3.47 0.96
N LEU A 258 8.15 -2.18 0.88
CA LEU A 258 9.35 -1.68 0.22
C LEU A 258 10.28 -1.01 1.22
N GLY A 259 11.52 -1.49 1.27
CA GLY A 259 12.55 -0.98 2.16
C GLY A 259 13.93 -1.05 1.54
N THR A 260 14.87 -0.38 2.19
CA THR A 260 16.31 -0.45 1.89
C THR A 260 17.07 -0.78 3.16
N PHE A 261 18.07 -1.65 3.07
CA PHE A 261 18.97 -2.02 4.16
C PHE A 261 20.37 -2.32 3.59
N GLU A 262 21.42 -1.79 4.22
CA GLU A 262 22.80 -1.89 3.72
C GLU A 262 22.97 -1.48 2.24
N GLY A 263 22.13 -0.55 1.76
CA GLY A 263 22.18 -0.05 0.38
C GLY A 263 21.44 -0.92 -0.66
N GLU A 264 20.85 -2.04 -0.26
CA GLU A 264 20.06 -2.91 -1.12
C GLU A 264 18.57 -2.72 -0.89
N MET A 265 17.79 -2.70 -1.97
CA MET A 265 16.34 -2.53 -1.90
C MET A 265 15.64 -3.87 -1.95
N CYS A 266 14.66 -4.07 -1.07
CA CYS A 266 13.80 -5.25 -1.05
C CYS A 266 12.35 -4.84 -1.27
N LEU A 267 11.71 -5.43 -2.28
CA LEU A 267 10.26 -5.43 -2.43
C LEU A 267 9.74 -6.80 -1.96
N SER A 268 8.96 -6.82 -0.90
CA SER A 268 8.35 -8.04 -0.36
C SER A 268 6.84 -7.98 -0.38
N ALA A 269 6.20 -9.15 -0.32
CA ALA A 269 4.76 -9.30 -0.31
C ALA A 269 4.32 -10.28 0.78
N ALA A 270 3.36 -9.82 1.57
CA ALA A 270 2.53 -10.61 2.46
C ALA A 270 1.29 -11.12 1.70
N TYR A 271 0.94 -12.37 1.93
CA TYR A 271 -0.24 -13.01 1.33
C TYR A 271 -0.76 -14.12 2.22
N ASN A 272 -1.95 -14.63 1.89
CA ASN A 272 -2.50 -15.82 2.55
C ASN A 272 -2.46 -17.02 1.58
N ASP A 273 -1.96 -18.16 2.04
CA ASP A 273 -1.81 -19.37 1.20
C ASP A 273 -3.13 -20.05 0.82
N ALA A 274 -4.27 -19.61 1.37
CA ALA A 274 -5.60 -20.00 0.89
C ALA A 274 -5.88 -19.50 -0.54
N TRP A 275 -5.30 -18.38 -0.95
CA TRP A 275 -5.68 -17.66 -2.18
C TRP A 275 -4.53 -17.44 -3.15
N HIS A 276 -3.27 -17.55 -2.71
CA HIS A 276 -2.09 -17.33 -3.53
C HIS A 276 -0.99 -18.35 -3.21
N THR A 277 -0.21 -18.77 -4.21
CA THR A 277 1.06 -19.48 -3.92
C THR A 277 2.26 -18.55 -3.99
N ARG A 278 3.40 -19.05 -3.51
CA ARG A 278 4.67 -18.35 -3.59
C ARG A 278 5.05 -18.01 -5.03
N GLU A 279 4.74 -18.88 -5.98
CA GLU A 279 5.03 -18.70 -7.41
C GLU A 279 4.20 -17.55 -7.98
N ASP A 280 2.90 -17.51 -7.67
CA ASP A 280 1.98 -16.44 -8.08
C ASP A 280 2.51 -15.08 -7.61
N VAL A 281 2.88 -14.99 -6.34
CA VAL A 281 3.36 -13.75 -5.71
C VAL A 281 4.76 -13.36 -6.19
N ASN A 282 5.68 -14.31 -6.35
CA ASN A 282 6.99 -14.04 -6.94
C ASN A 282 6.88 -13.56 -8.39
N GLY A 283 5.94 -14.12 -9.16
CA GLY A 283 5.60 -13.64 -10.50
C GLY A 283 5.14 -12.19 -10.48
N TYR A 284 4.25 -11.84 -9.55
CA TYR A 284 3.78 -10.46 -9.36
C TYR A 284 4.93 -9.49 -9.03
N LEU A 285 5.80 -9.83 -8.08
CA LEU A 285 6.94 -8.99 -7.69
C LEU A 285 7.91 -8.73 -8.85
N ARG A 286 8.22 -9.78 -9.63
CA ARG A 286 9.08 -9.65 -10.82
C ARG A 286 8.46 -8.77 -11.89
N ARG A 287 7.14 -8.89 -12.14
CA ARG A 287 6.42 -8.00 -13.06
C ARG A 287 6.46 -6.55 -12.59
N CYS A 288 6.33 -6.30 -11.29
CA CYS A 288 6.47 -4.95 -10.74
C CYS A 288 7.86 -4.38 -11.01
N LYS A 289 8.93 -5.16 -10.77
CA LYS A 289 10.30 -4.76 -11.09
C LYS A 289 10.46 -4.46 -12.59
N ALA A 290 9.98 -5.35 -13.46
CA ALA A 290 10.05 -5.16 -14.92
C ALA A 290 9.35 -3.86 -15.36
N VAL A 291 8.10 -3.63 -14.92
CA VAL A 291 7.34 -2.41 -15.23
C VAL A 291 8.07 -1.14 -14.76
N VAL A 292 8.69 -1.16 -13.57
CA VAL A 292 9.49 -0.03 -13.09
C VAL A 292 10.71 0.20 -13.97
N PHE A 293 11.47 -0.85 -14.29
CA PHE A 293 12.73 -0.73 -15.03
C PHE A 293 12.47 -0.29 -16.46
N GLU A 294 11.52 -0.92 -17.16
CA GLU A 294 11.09 -0.54 -18.51
C GLU A 294 10.54 0.89 -18.54
N GLY A 295 9.65 1.23 -17.60
CA GLY A 295 9.02 2.55 -17.51
C GLY A 295 10.02 3.69 -17.24
N LEU A 296 11.11 3.39 -16.55
CA LEU A 296 12.19 4.33 -16.25
C LEU A 296 13.35 4.27 -17.27
N GLY A 297 13.42 3.23 -18.10
CA GLY A 297 14.52 3.00 -19.04
C GLY A 297 15.82 2.56 -18.36
N ILE A 298 15.74 1.64 -17.39
CA ILE A 298 16.86 1.04 -16.65
C ILE A 298 17.19 -0.35 -17.20
#